data_AF-A0A1Y1UWN4-F1
#
_entry.id   AF-A0A1Y1UWN4-F1
#
_cell.length_a   1.000
_cell.length_b   1.000
_cell.length_c   1.000
_cell.angle_alpha   90.00
_cell.angle_beta   90.00
_cell.angle_gamma   90.00
#
_symmetry.space_group_name_H-M   'P 1'
#
loop_
_entity.id
_entity.type
_entity.pdbx_description
1 polymer ?
#
loop_
_entity_poly.entity_id
_entity_poly.type
_entity_poly.pdbx_seq_one_letter_code
_entity_poly.pdbx_strand_id
1 'polypeptide(L)'
;MNYQVISVLVLIALLPYKIIANSHIKYEKTNYYLDDIQKFKKIIHVCPEESSRQYVAPLVNKNGEEFSACEYQYFCHKNEPCVKIHTVNNINYFDYITYGEYLTNINDKSENMIFISCSEKSFKNGMCNTDICEKDSDCFSNNCVKGVCMVNDSNPSYICRTTKENSELKVKCLLAYEEKCNNDNECGDIASCSKDKICVIHNEKDENGNDFMKYIISLIAIIYVIIILIAIYYVRKNNHNEKESIKTI
;
A
#
# COMPACT_ATOMS: atom_id res chain seq x y z
N MET A 1 -25.92 35.28 -5.28
CA MET A 1 -24.93 34.31 -5.77
C MET A 1 -25.72 33.16 -6.41
N ASN A 2 -25.49 32.86 -7.69
CA ASN A 2 -26.36 31.96 -8.46
C ASN A 2 -26.15 30.50 -8.02
N TYR A 3 -27.21 29.81 -7.59
CA TYR A 3 -27.18 28.40 -7.16
C TYR A 3 -26.54 27.46 -8.20
N GLN A 4 -26.63 27.81 -9.48
CA GLN A 4 -26.00 27.05 -10.58
C GLN A 4 -24.47 27.02 -10.51
N VAL A 5 -23.81 28.08 -10.03
CA VAL A 5 -22.34 28.13 -9.95
C VAL A 5 -21.82 27.23 -8.83
N ILE A 6 -22.55 27.14 -7.71
CA ILE A 6 -22.19 26.27 -6.57
C ILE A 6 -22.32 24.80 -6.96
N SER A 7 -23.40 24.42 -7.65
CA SER A 7 -23.63 23.05 -8.12
C SER A 7 -22.52 22.54 -9.06
N VAL A 8 -22.07 23.39 -9.99
CA VAL A 8 -21.00 23.04 -10.93
C VAL A 8 -19.66 22.87 -10.22
N LEU A 9 -19.34 23.70 -9.22
CA LEU A 9 -18.10 23.58 -8.46
C LEU A 9 -18.08 22.32 -7.58
N VAL A 10 -19.21 21.92 -6.98
CA VAL A 10 -19.31 20.66 -6.23
C VAL A 10 -19.14 19.46 -7.17
N LEU A 11 -19.76 19.49 -8.35
CA LEU A 11 -19.57 18.44 -9.37
C LEU A 11 -18.10 18.33 -9.82
N ILE A 12 -17.44 19.46 -10.09
CA ILE A 12 -16.02 19.48 -10.47
C ILE A 12 -15.12 18.98 -9.35
N ALA A 13 -15.44 19.27 -8.08
CA ALA A 13 -14.70 18.76 -6.92
C ALA A 13 -14.89 17.25 -6.70
N LEU A 14 -16.00 16.67 -7.13
CA LEU A 14 -16.28 15.23 -7.02
C LEU A 14 -15.69 14.41 -8.18
N LEU A 15 -15.41 15.03 -9.34
CA LEU A 15 -14.83 14.35 -10.51
C LEU A 15 -13.43 13.75 -10.28
N PRO A 16 -12.45 14.42 -9.64
CA PRO A 16 -11.12 13.84 -9.42
C PRO A 16 -11.15 12.66 -8.43
N TYR A 17 -12.16 12.57 -7.54
CA TYR A 17 -12.25 11.49 -6.55
C TYR A 17 -12.50 10.12 -7.19
N LYS A 18 -13.15 10.06 -8.36
CA LYS A 18 -13.37 8.80 -9.10
C LYS A 18 -12.21 8.38 -10.00
N ILE A 19 -11.25 9.29 -10.28
CA ILE A 19 -10.16 9.03 -11.23
C ILE A 19 -8.92 8.46 -10.54
N ILE A 20 -8.86 8.48 -9.19
CA ILE A 20 -7.95 7.63 -8.42
C ILE A 20 -8.54 6.21 -8.37
N ALA A 21 -8.78 5.65 -9.55
CA ALA A 21 -9.31 4.31 -9.72
C ALA A 21 -8.16 3.33 -9.54
N ASN A 22 -8.20 2.63 -8.39
CA ASN A 22 -7.48 1.43 -8.01
C ASN A 22 -6.57 0.85 -9.10
N SER A 23 -5.27 1.13 -9.01
CA SER A 23 -4.28 0.20 -9.53
C SER A 23 -4.31 -1.06 -8.65
N HIS A 24 -5.32 -1.91 -8.83
CA HIS A 24 -5.40 -3.18 -8.13
C HIS A 24 -4.15 -3.98 -8.47
N ILE A 25 -3.32 -4.22 -7.45
CA ILE A 25 -2.19 -5.12 -7.56
C ILE A 25 -2.74 -6.49 -7.97
N LYS A 26 -2.10 -7.12 -8.95
CA LYS A 26 -2.50 -8.43 -9.47
C LYS A 26 -1.46 -9.46 -9.12
N TYR A 27 -1.90 -10.72 -9.09
CA TYR A 27 -0.99 -11.85 -8.94
C TYR A 27 -1.16 -12.86 -10.08
N GLU A 28 -0.19 -13.75 -10.21
CA GLU A 28 -0.18 -14.82 -11.19
C GLU A 28 0.39 -16.09 -10.55
N LYS A 29 -0.36 -17.19 -10.61
CA LYS A 29 0.13 -18.51 -10.21
C LYS A 29 1.27 -18.95 -11.13
N THR A 30 2.31 -19.54 -10.56
CA THR A 30 3.46 -20.03 -11.34
C THR A 30 3.71 -21.51 -11.11
N ASN A 31 4.65 -22.08 -11.85
CA ASN A 31 5.17 -23.42 -11.63
C ASN A 31 6.57 -23.40 -10.95
N TYR A 32 7.01 -22.24 -10.48
CA TYR A 32 8.31 -22.08 -9.83
C TYR A 32 8.20 -22.34 -8.34
N TYR A 33 9.13 -23.09 -7.77
CA TYR A 33 9.24 -23.28 -6.33
C TYR A 33 10.24 -22.30 -5.72
N LEU A 34 10.25 -22.18 -4.40
CA LEU A 34 11.13 -21.27 -3.67
C LEU A 34 12.62 -21.38 -4.11
N ASP A 35 13.11 -22.61 -4.30
CA ASP A 35 14.49 -22.87 -4.74
C ASP A 35 14.75 -22.47 -6.21
N ASP A 36 13.72 -22.40 -7.04
CA ASP A 36 13.84 -21.94 -8.44
C ASP A 36 13.99 -20.42 -8.47
N ILE A 37 13.15 -19.71 -7.70
CA ILE A 37 13.14 -18.25 -7.61
C ILE A 37 14.51 -17.72 -7.16
N GLN A 38 15.14 -18.37 -6.18
CA GLN A 38 16.48 -17.98 -5.69
C GLN A 38 17.59 -18.12 -6.73
N LYS A 39 17.39 -18.95 -7.76
CA LYS A 39 18.35 -19.18 -8.86
C LYS A 39 18.18 -18.22 -10.03
N PHE A 40 17.13 -17.38 -10.03
CA PHE A 40 16.87 -16.47 -11.13
C PHE A 40 18.06 -15.55 -11.40
N LYS A 41 18.41 -15.46 -12.69
CA LYS A 41 19.54 -14.67 -13.15
C LYS A 41 19.18 -13.19 -13.09
N LYS A 42 20.16 -12.40 -12.65
CA LYS A 42 19.96 -10.97 -12.41
C LYS A 42 20.35 -10.25 -13.69
N ILE A 43 19.38 -9.65 -14.37
CA ILE A 43 19.60 -8.92 -15.62
C ILE A 43 19.37 -7.43 -15.36
N ILE A 44 20.26 -6.58 -15.89
CA ILE A 44 20.25 -5.13 -15.67
C ILE A 44 19.66 -4.37 -16.88
N HIS A 45 19.45 -5.05 -18.02
CA HIS A 45 19.06 -4.38 -19.28
C HIS A 45 17.70 -4.80 -19.83
N VAL A 46 17.40 -6.10 -19.85
CA VAL A 46 16.13 -6.63 -20.36
C VAL A 46 15.56 -7.58 -19.33
N CYS A 47 14.39 -7.25 -18.79
CA CYS A 47 13.77 -8.07 -17.77
C CYS A 47 13.07 -9.26 -18.40
N PRO A 48 13.37 -10.49 -17.92
CA PRO A 48 12.82 -11.69 -18.49
C PRO A 48 11.34 -11.87 -18.09
N GLU A 49 10.63 -12.83 -18.66
CA GLU A 49 9.18 -12.99 -18.41
C GLU A 49 8.85 -13.37 -16.97
N GLU A 50 9.79 -14.03 -16.30
CA GLU A 50 9.73 -14.36 -14.88
C GLU A 50 9.91 -13.16 -13.95
N SER A 51 10.25 -11.95 -14.43
CA SER A 51 10.22 -10.77 -13.57
C SER A 51 8.79 -10.29 -13.33
N SER A 52 8.58 -9.58 -12.22
CA SER A 52 7.30 -8.95 -11.88
C SER A 52 6.94 -7.80 -12.83
N ARG A 53 7.91 -7.26 -13.57
CA ARG A 53 7.73 -6.24 -14.61
C ARG A 53 8.73 -6.40 -15.76
N GLN A 54 8.30 -6.02 -16.96
CA GLN A 54 9.11 -6.10 -18.19
C GLN A 54 10.16 -4.98 -18.34
N TYR A 55 10.43 -4.21 -17.29
CA TYR A 55 11.40 -3.12 -17.31
C TYR A 55 12.14 -3.01 -15.98
N VAL A 56 13.33 -2.42 -16.04
CA VAL A 56 14.19 -2.16 -14.89
C VAL A 56 13.56 -1.09 -14.01
N ALA A 57 13.43 -1.36 -12.71
CA ALA A 57 12.88 -0.44 -11.75
C ALA A 57 13.96 0.07 -10.78
N PRO A 58 13.83 1.30 -10.25
CA PRO A 58 14.58 1.71 -9.08
C PRO A 58 14.05 0.94 -7.86
N LEU A 59 14.97 0.38 -7.08
CA LEU A 59 14.71 -0.46 -5.91
C LEU A 59 15.58 0.03 -4.75
N VAL A 60 15.14 -0.29 -3.53
CA VAL A 60 15.85 0.05 -2.30
C VAL A 60 16.01 -1.23 -1.49
N ASN A 61 17.24 -1.54 -1.05
CA ASN A 61 17.45 -2.70 -0.18
C ASN A 61 17.12 -2.33 1.29
N LYS A 62 17.16 -3.34 2.17
CA LYS A 62 16.89 -3.16 3.61
C LYS A 62 17.82 -2.16 4.31
N ASN A 63 19.00 -1.86 3.74
CA ASN A 63 19.95 -0.89 4.28
C ASN A 63 19.73 0.53 3.73
N GLY A 64 18.68 0.76 2.93
CA GLY A 64 18.43 2.03 2.26
C GLY A 64 19.29 2.27 1.02
N GLU A 65 20.03 1.28 0.53
CA GLU A 65 20.83 1.42 -0.69
C GLU A 65 19.91 1.37 -1.92
N GLU A 66 19.96 2.42 -2.74
CA GLU A 66 19.26 2.49 -4.01
C GLU A 66 20.02 1.75 -5.12
N PHE A 67 19.31 1.00 -5.95
CA PHE A 67 19.86 0.32 -7.12
C PHE A 67 18.79 0.10 -8.20
N SER A 68 19.21 -0.16 -9.43
CA SER A 68 18.30 -0.45 -10.55
C SER A 68 18.45 -1.89 -11.00
N ALA A 69 17.36 -2.65 -11.01
CA ALA A 69 17.35 -4.03 -11.48
C ALA A 69 15.95 -4.44 -11.95
N CYS A 70 15.85 -5.63 -12.53
CA CYS A 70 14.56 -6.29 -12.72
C CYS A 70 13.99 -6.71 -11.37
N GLU A 71 12.75 -6.32 -11.10
CA GLU A 71 12.07 -6.69 -9.88
C GLU A 71 11.50 -8.11 -10.00
N TYR A 72 11.85 -8.94 -9.04
CA TYR A 72 11.20 -10.22 -8.78
C TYR A 72 10.45 -10.05 -7.46
N GLN A 73 9.13 -10.20 -7.45
CA GLN A 73 8.33 -10.13 -6.24
C GLN A 73 7.39 -11.34 -6.21
N TYR A 74 7.73 -12.31 -5.36
CA TYR A 74 7.00 -13.57 -5.25
C TYR A 74 6.61 -13.86 -3.82
N PHE A 75 5.47 -14.53 -3.64
CA PHE A 75 5.07 -15.16 -2.39
C PHE A 75 5.19 -16.67 -2.54
N CYS A 76 5.80 -17.32 -1.56
CA CYS A 76 6.12 -18.74 -1.63
C CYS A 76 5.83 -19.43 -0.29
N HIS A 77 5.45 -20.69 -0.37
CA HIS A 77 5.66 -21.66 0.71
C HIS A 77 6.82 -22.58 0.34
N LYS A 78 7.31 -23.36 1.31
CA LYS A 78 8.50 -24.19 1.10
C LYS A 78 8.29 -25.31 0.07
N ASN A 79 7.10 -25.91 0.05
CA ASN A 79 6.80 -27.11 -0.73
C ASN A 79 5.68 -26.90 -1.76
N GLU A 80 5.39 -25.65 -2.12
CA GLU A 80 4.31 -25.30 -3.04
C GLU A 80 4.82 -24.34 -4.12
N PRO A 81 4.19 -24.32 -5.31
CA PRO A 81 4.52 -23.33 -6.32
C PRO A 81 4.29 -21.91 -5.80
N CYS A 82 5.25 -21.04 -6.05
CA CYS A 82 5.19 -19.63 -5.73
C CYS A 82 4.16 -18.90 -6.61
N VAL A 83 3.73 -17.75 -6.11
CA VAL A 83 2.87 -16.82 -6.80
C VAL A 83 3.64 -15.54 -7.12
N LYS A 84 3.59 -15.10 -8.38
CA LYS A 84 4.22 -13.86 -8.86
C LYS A 84 3.29 -12.68 -8.63
N ILE A 85 3.81 -11.59 -8.07
CA ILE A 85 3.06 -10.35 -7.84
C ILE A 85 3.47 -9.33 -8.90
N HIS A 86 2.49 -8.72 -9.56
CA HIS A 86 2.69 -7.77 -10.66
C HIS A 86 2.74 -6.31 -10.16
N THR A 87 3.69 -6.00 -9.28
CA THR A 87 3.98 -4.62 -8.83
C THR A 87 5.47 -4.43 -8.51
N VAL A 88 5.91 -3.19 -8.33
CA VAL A 88 7.24 -2.85 -7.74
C VAL A 88 7.12 -2.36 -6.31
N ASN A 89 5.92 -1.90 -5.95
CA ASN A 89 5.67 -1.39 -4.62
C ASN A 89 5.65 -2.57 -3.66
N ASN A 90 6.22 -2.38 -2.47
CA ASN A 90 6.03 -3.34 -1.40
C ASN A 90 4.51 -3.47 -1.14
N ILE A 91 3.98 -4.69 -1.13
CA ILE A 91 2.55 -4.94 -0.87
C ILE A 91 2.18 -4.44 0.53
N ASN A 92 3.13 -4.44 1.46
CA ASN A 92 2.97 -3.93 2.82
C ASN A 92 3.05 -2.40 2.93
N TYR A 93 3.32 -1.65 1.84
CA TYR A 93 3.46 -0.19 1.87
C TYR A 93 2.14 0.55 1.61
N PHE A 94 1.08 -0.16 1.24
CA PHE A 94 -0.21 0.45 0.97
C PHE A 94 -1.00 0.60 2.27
N ASP A 95 -0.91 1.82 2.80
CA ASP A 95 -1.81 2.44 3.76
C ASP A 95 -1.64 2.09 5.24
N TYR A 96 -1.74 3.13 6.07
CA TYR A 96 -1.37 3.15 7.49
C TYR A 96 -2.24 2.25 8.40
N ILE A 97 -3.25 1.56 7.85
CA ILE A 97 -4.34 0.96 8.64
C ILE A 97 -4.83 -0.42 8.10
N THR A 98 -4.52 -0.84 6.87
CA THR A 98 -5.10 -2.06 6.27
C THR A 98 -4.02 -2.94 5.66
N TYR A 99 -3.66 -4.03 6.36
CA TYR A 99 -2.44 -4.78 6.04
C TYR A 99 -2.65 -5.97 5.13
N GLY A 100 -3.85 -6.34 4.70
CA GLY A 100 -4.03 -7.45 3.76
C GLY A 100 -5.22 -7.26 2.86
N GLU A 101 -5.02 -6.73 1.66
CA GLU A 101 -6.08 -6.59 0.66
C GLU A 101 -6.16 -7.82 -0.26
N TYR A 102 -7.35 -8.06 -0.80
CA TYR A 102 -7.53 -9.01 -1.90
C TYR A 102 -6.75 -8.56 -3.15
N LEU A 103 -5.89 -9.46 -3.63
CA LEU A 103 -5.31 -9.36 -4.96
C LEU A 103 -6.11 -10.24 -5.92
N THR A 104 -6.26 -9.82 -7.18
CA THR A 104 -6.96 -10.58 -8.22
C THR A 104 -5.97 -11.33 -9.11
N ASN A 105 -6.26 -12.58 -9.43
CA ASN A 105 -5.47 -13.37 -10.37
C ASN A 105 -5.59 -12.79 -11.79
N ILE A 106 -4.45 -12.57 -12.46
CA ILE A 106 -4.42 -12.03 -13.82
C ILE A 106 -5.08 -12.96 -14.85
N ASN A 107 -5.01 -14.28 -14.61
CA ASN A 107 -5.51 -15.31 -15.51
C ASN A 107 -6.96 -15.73 -15.18
N ASP A 108 -7.42 -15.50 -13.95
CA ASP A 108 -8.80 -15.78 -13.51
C ASP A 108 -9.33 -14.66 -12.61
N LYS A 109 -10.12 -13.76 -13.18
CA LYS A 109 -10.66 -12.60 -12.44
C LYS A 109 -11.66 -12.97 -11.35
N SER A 110 -12.15 -14.22 -11.31
CA SER A 110 -13.01 -14.70 -10.24
C SER A 110 -12.22 -15.15 -9.01
N GLU A 111 -10.91 -15.35 -9.16
CA GLU A 111 -10.03 -15.77 -8.09
C GLU A 111 -9.37 -14.56 -7.43
N ASN A 112 -9.65 -14.39 -6.13
CA ASN A 112 -9.00 -13.39 -5.28
C ASN A 112 -8.29 -14.10 -4.12
N MET A 113 -7.22 -13.49 -3.62
CA MET A 113 -6.45 -14.04 -2.50
C MET A 113 -5.83 -12.92 -1.67
N ILE A 114 -5.81 -13.11 -0.36
CA ILE A 114 -5.17 -12.23 0.62
C ILE A 114 -3.78 -12.80 0.92
N PHE A 115 -2.72 -12.06 0.58
CA PHE A 115 -1.34 -12.53 0.71
C PHE A 115 -0.71 -12.27 2.08
N ILE A 116 -1.21 -11.26 2.79
CA ILE A 116 -0.68 -10.87 4.08
C ILE A 116 -1.53 -11.48 5.18
N SER A 117 -0.86 -12.02 6.20
CA SER A 117 -1.49 -12.68 7.33
C SER A 117 -1.08 -12.02 8.64
N CYS A 118 -1.91 -12.14 9.67
CA CYS A 118 -1.65 -11.61 11.00
C CYS A 118 -1.12 -12.69 11.95
N SER A 119 -0.23 -12.33 12.87
CA SER A 119 0.04 -13.17 14.03
C SER A 119 -1.13 -13.11 15.01
N GLU A 120 -1.33 -14.18 15.78
CA GLU A 120 -2.38 -14.23 16.81
C GLU A 120 -2.24 -13.09 17.83
N LYS A 121 -1.00 -12.71 18.15
CA LYS A 121 -0.70 -11.62 19.07
C LYS A 121 -1.10 -10.27 18.50
N SER A 122 -0.69 -9.95 17.27
CA SER A 122 -1.02 -8.68 16.62
C SER A 122 -2.51 -8.53 16.36
N PHE A 123 -3.20 -9.61 15.98
CA PHE A 123 -4.65 -9.63 15.83
C PHE A 123 -5.38 -9.32 17.14
N LYS A 124 -5.02 -10.01 18.25
CA LYS A 124 -5.64 -9.76 19.57
C LYS A 124 -5.43 -8.33 20.08
N ASN A 125 -4.31 -7.71 19.72
CA ASN A 125 -3.97 -6.34 20.10
C ASN A 125 -4.54 -5.28 19.14
N GLY A 126 -5.22 -5.68 18.07
CA GLY A 126 -5.74 -4.78 17.04
C GLY A 126 -4.64 -4.07 16.22
N MET A 127 -3.43 -4.62 16.17
CA MET A 127 -2.30 -4.05 15.43
C MET A 127 -2.22 -4.55 13.98
N CYS A 128 -2.87 -5.68 13.69
CA CYS A 128 -2.94 -6.25 12.35
C CYS A 128 -4.39 -6.59 12.01
N ASN A 129 -4.78 -6.30 10.77
CA ASN A 129 -6.07 -6.67 10.21
C ASN A 129 -5.91 -6.94 8.71
N THR A 130 -6.78 -7.78 8.17
CA THR A 130 -6.87 -8.09 6.74
C THR A 130 -8.28 -7.79 6.24
N ASP A 131 -8.46 -7.84 4.93
CA ASP A 131 -9.77 -8.06 4.32
C ASP A 131 -10.40 -9.34 4.89
N ILE A 132 -11.73 -9.39 4.81
CA ILE A 132 -12.51 -10.49 5.39
C ILE A 132 -12.31 -11.74 4.55
N CYS A 133 -11.75 -12.80 5.14
CA CYS A 133 -11.73 -14.14 4.56
C CYS A 133 -12.99 -14.93 4.99
N GLU A 134 -13.54 -15.75 4.10
CA GLU A 134 -14.66 -16.65 4.41
C GLU A 134 -14.20 -18.10 4.59
N LYS A 135 -13.13 -18.48 3.90
CA LYS A 135 -12.53 -19.82 3.90
C LYS A 135 -11.01 -19.73 3.93
N ASP A 136 -10.36 -20.81 4.38
CA ASP A 136 -8.90 -20.89 4.45
C ASP A 136 -8.23 -20.56 3.11
N SER A 137 -8.80 -21.04 2.00
CA SER A 137 -8.26 -20.81 0.66
C SER A 137 -8.32 -19.36 0.17
N ASP A 138 -9.03 -18.47 0.87
CA ASP A 138 -8.98 -17.02 0.57
C ASP A 138 -7.67 -16.40 1.04
N CYS A 139 -6.97 -17.06 1.98
CA CYS A 139 -5.70 -16.65 2.53
C CYS A 139 -4.57 -17.41 1.86
N PHE A 140 -3.49 -16.72 1.49
CA PHE A 140 -2.28 -17.39 1.00
C PHE A 140 -1.72 -18.38 2.03
N SER A 141 -1.75 -18.03 3.32
CA SER A 141 -1.35 -18.92 4.44
C SER A 141 -2.24 -20.15 4.64
N ASN A 142 -3.36 -20.24 3.91
CA ASN A 142 -4.39 -21.25 4.05
C ASN A 142 -4.91 -21.39 5.49
N ASN A 143 -5.15 -20.25 6.16
CA ASN A 143 -5.59 -20.20 7.56
C ASN A 143 -6.46 -18.97 7.83
N CYS A 144 -7.79 -19.12 7.74
CA CYS A 144 -8.77 -18.07 7.99
C CYS A 144 -9.40 -18.23 9.37
N VAL A 145 -9.11 -17.31 10.29
CA VAL A 145 -9.63 -17.37 11.67
C VAL A 145 -10.43 -16.13 11.98
N LYS A 146 -11.74 -16.31 12.24
CA LYS A 146 -12.67 -15.22 12.57
C LYS A 146 -12.68 -14.10 11.52
N GLY A 147 -12.58 -14.48 10.24
CA GLY A 147 -12.58 -13.54 9.12
C GLY A 147 -11.25 -12.85 8.87
N VAL A 148 -10.17 -13.23 9.53
CA VAL A 148 -8.82 -12.67 9.31
C VAL A 148 -7.87 -13.76 8.87
N CYS A 149 -7.04 -13.46 7.87
CA CYS A 149 -5.96 -14.36 7.46
C CYS A 149 -4.87 -14.37 8.52
N MET A 150 -4.60 -15.56 9.08
CA MET A 150 -3.63 -15.76 10.14
C MET A 150 -2.39 -16.47 9.62
N VAL A 151 -1.24 -16.19 10.22
CA VAL A 151 -0.01 -16.92 9.89
C VAL A 151 -0.17 -18.42 10.17
N ASN A 152 0.51 -19.24 9.38
CA ASN A 152 0.50 -20.68 9.53
C ASN A 152 1.89 -21.18 9.90
N ASP A 153 2.13 -21.39 11.20
CA ASP A 153 3.43 -21.81 11.72
C ASP A 153 3.95 -23.13 11.10
N SER A 154 3.05 -23.98 10.60
CA SER A 154 3.42 -25.26 9.97
C SER A 154 3.82 -25.08 8.50
N ASN A 155 3.41 -23.99 7.87
CA ASN A 155 3.69 -23.67 6.47
C ASN A 155 3.91 -22.14 6.31
N PRO A 156 5.05 -21.62 6.80
CA PRO A 156 5.29 -20.18 6.80
C PRO A 156 5.37 -19.63 5.38
N SER A 157 4.98 -18.36 5.25
CA SER A 157 5.02 -17.62 3.99
C SER A 157 6.38 -16.93 3.83
N TYR A 158 6.92 -16.96 2.63
CA TYR A 158 8.15 -16.28 2.26
C TYR A 158 7.86 -15.24 1.19
N ILE A 159 8.47 -14.07 1.31
CA ILE A 159 8.52 -13.06 0.25
C ILE A 159 9.90 -13.11 -0.41
N CYS A 160 9.91 -13.36 -1.72
CA CYS A 160 11.12 -13.31 -2.53
C CYS A 160 11.22 -11.97 -3.25
N ARG A 161 12.30 -11.22 -3.00
CA ARG A 161 12.58 -9.94 -3.65
C ARG A 161 13.96 -9.82 -4.25
N THR A 162 14.09 -9.01 -5.30
CA THR A 162 15.38 -8.54 -5.77
C THR A 162 16.02 -7.65 -4.70
N THR A 163 17.26 -7.95 -4.33
CA THR A 163 18.05 -7.19 -3.37
C THR A 163 19.49 -7.05 -3.86
N LYS A 164 20.25 -6.16 -3.25
CA LYS A 164 21.68 -5.96 -3.50
C LYS A 164 22.44 -6.14 -2.19
N GLU A 165 23.42 -7.04 -2.18
CA GLU A 165 24.30 -7.25 -1.03
C GLU A 165 25.73 -7.43 -1.51
N ASN A 166 26.68 -6.75 -0.87
CA ASN A 166 28.10 -6.78 -1.25
C ASN A 166 28.32 -6.50 -2.74
N SER A 167 27.59 -5.52 -3.29
CA SER A 167 27.60 -5.16 -4.71
C SER A 167 27.05 -6.21 -5.68
N GLU A 168 26.54 -7.34 -5.19
CA GLU A 168 25.88 -8.35 -6.00
C GLU A 168 24.36 -8.25 -5.89
N LEU A 169 23.69 -8.11 -7.03
CA LEU A 169 22.24 -8.29 -7.11
C LEU A 169 21.91 -9.73 -6.76
N LYS A 170 20.75 -10.04 -6.18
CA LYS A 170 20.21 -11.41 -6.03
C LYS A 170 18.74 -11.40 -5.67
N VAL A 171 18.07 -12.54 -5.88
CA VAL A 171 16.73 -12.75 -5.35
C VAL A 171 16.86 -13.47 -4.01
N LYS A 172 16.37 -12.84 -2.94
CA LYS A 172 16.33 -13.45 -1.61
C LYS A 172 14.89 -13.73 -1.23
N CYS A 173 14.62 -14.95 -0.78
CA CYS A 173 13.35 -15.34 -0.17
C CYS A 173 13.53 -15.39 1.34
N LEU A 174 12.80 -14.53 2.04
CA LEU A 174 12.84 -14.38 3.49
C LEU A 174 11.41 -14.41 4.04
N LEU A 175 11.24 -14.59 5.33
CA LEU A 175 9.92 -14.67 5.97
C LEU A 175 9.10 -13.41 5.71
N ALA A 176 7.82 -13.59 5.43
CA ALA A 176 6.88 -12.50 5.20
C ALA A 176 6.58 -11.73 6.50
N TYR A 177 5.83 -10.64 6.38
CA TYR A 177 5.32 -9.88 7.53
C TYR A 177 4.51 -10.77 8.48
N GLU A 178 4.63 -10.52 9.79
CA GLU A 178 3.99 -11.21 10.92
C GLU A 178 4.40 -12.69 11.14
N GLU A 179 5.21 -13.27 10.24
CA GLU A 179 5.78 -14.62 10.41
C GLU A 179 6.79 -14.67 11.56
N LYS A 180 6.92 -15.85 12.20
CA LYS A 180 7.83 -16.05 13.34
C LYS A 180 9.30 -16.03 12.93
N CYS A 181 10.11 -15.23 13.60
CA CYS A 181 11.53 -15.03 13.31
C CYS A 181 12.39 -15.14 14.56
N ASN A 182 13.68 -15.46 14.39
CA ASN A 182 14.65 -15.44 15.49
C ASN A 182 15.53 -14.18 15.48
N ASN A 183 15.83 -13.64 14.29
CA ASN A 183 16.69 -12.49 14.05
C ASN A 183 16.29 -11.73 12.78
N ASP A 184 16.81 -10.51 12.62
CA ASP A 184 16.42 -9.60 11.54
C ASP A 184 16.74 -10.12 10.13
N ASN A 185 17.72 -11.02 9.99
CA ASN A 185 18.12 -11.53 8.68
C ASN A 185 17.13 -12.57 8.12
N GLU A 186 16.19 -13.03 8.94
CA GLU A 186 15.13 -13.96 8.52
C GLU A 186 13.92 -13.23 7.93
N CYS A 187 13.76 -11.93 8.19
CA CYS A 187 12.61 -11.15 7.73
C CYS A 187 12.88 -10.49 6.37
N GLY A 188 11.92 -10.64 5.45
CA GLY A 188 11.98 -10.08 4.11
C GLY A 188 11.62 -8.61 4.03
N ASP A 189 11.86 -8.03 2.86
CA ASP A 189 11.56 -6.64 2.57
C ASP A 189 12.27 -5.67 3.54
N ILE A 190 11.59 -4.59 3.93
CA ILE A 190 12.01 -3.66 4.98
C ILE A 190 11.69 -4.14 6.41
N ALA A 191 11.20 -5.37 6.61
CA ALA A 191 10.82 -5.88 7.93
C ALA A 191 12.03 -6.30 8.78
N SER A 192 11.89 -6.20 10.09
CA SER A 192 12.85 -6.66 11.11
C SER A 192 12.18 -7.58 12.11
N CYS A 193 12.97 -8.34 12.85
CA CYS A 193 12.47 -9.27 13.83
C CYS A 193 12.22 -8.53 15.16
N SER A 194 10.95 -8.39 15.51
CA SER A 194 10.56 -7.73 16.75
C SER A 194 11.02 -8.50 17.99
N LYS A 195 10.92 -7.86 19.16
CA LYS A 195 11.10 -8.50 20.47
C LYS A 195 10.16 -9.69 20.69
N ASP A 196 9.02 -9.68 20.01
CA ASP A 196 8.00 -10.71 20.05
C ASP A 196 8.27 -11.87 19.11
N LYS A 197 9.44 -11.90 18.46
CA LYS A 197 9.85 -12.97 17.54
C LYS A 197 8.91 -13.11 16.35
N ILE A 198 8.40 -11.97 15.86
CA ILE A 198 7.64 -11.86 14.61
C ILE A 198 8.23 -10.77 13.71
N CYS A 199 8.18 -10.98 12.40
CA CYS A 199 8.62 -10.00 11.41
C CYS A 199 7.67 -8.80 11.36
N VAL A 200 8.17 -7.60 11.65
CA VAL A 200 7.36 -6.38 11.64
C VAL A 200 8.03 -5.33 10.77
N ILE A 201 7.21 -4.52 10.11
CA ILE A 201 7.69 -3.34 9.42
C ILE A 201 7.67 -2.20 10.42
N HIS A 202 8.85 -1.70 10.77
CA HIS A 202 8.92 -0.44 11.47
C HIS A 202 8.69 0.64 10.43
N ASN A 203 7.49 1.22 10.43
CA ASN A 203 7.32 2.53 9.84
C ASN A 203 8.29 3.41 10.62
N GLU A 204 9.41 3.80 9.98
CA GLU A 204 10.07 5.03 10.37
C GLU A 204 8.93 6.02 10.44
N LYS A 205 8.59 6.48 11.64
CA LYS A 205 7.53 7.46 11.79
C LYS A 205 7.94 8.56 10.84
N ASP A 206 7.19 8.76 9.77
CA ASP A 206 7.30 9.95 8.95
C ASP A 206 6.97 11.10 9.90
N GLU A 207 7.97 11.58 10.65
CA GLU A 207 7.84 12.73 11.54
C GLU A 207 7.39 13.95 10.72
N ASN A 208 7.61 13.91 9.40
CA ASN A 208 7.20 14.91 8.42
C ASN A 208 5.76 14.74 7.88
N GLY A 209 5.14 13.57 7.97
CA GLY A 209 3.83 13.30 7.36
C GLY A 209 2.69 14.08 8.02
N ASN A 210 2.77 14.28 9.33
CA ASN A 210 1.79 15.08 10.07
C ASN A 210 1.89 16.58 9.75
N ASP A 211 3.04 17.07 9.32
CA ASP A 211 3.22 18.50 9.09
C ASP A 211 2.55 18.95 7.80
N PHE A 212 2.58 18.15 6.73
CA PHE A 212 1.89 18.47 5.49
C PHE A 212 0.36 18.59 5.66
N MET A 213 -0.26 17.66 6.41
CA MET A 213 -1.70 17.73 6.70
C MET A 213 -2.07 18.94 7.56
N LYS A 214 -1.21 19.34 8.52
CA LYS A 214 -1.39 20.59 9.27
C LYS A 214 -1.37 21.81 8.35
N TYR A 215 -0.46 21.85 7.37
CA TYR A 215 -0.41 22.95 6.38
C TYR A 215 -1.66 22.99 5.51
N ILE A 216 -2.17 21.84 5.03
CA ILE A 216 -3.42 21.78 4.26
C ILE A 216 -4.61 22.28 5.09
N ILE A 217 -4.75 21.82 6.34
CA ILE A 217 -5.83 22.27 7.23
C ILE A 217 -5.73 23.78 7.47
N SER A 218 -4.52 24.30 7.71
CA SER A 218 -4.28 25.74 7.87
C SER A 218 -4.65 26.54 6.60
N LEU A 219 -4.34 26.03 5.42
CA LEU A 219 -4.66 26.69 4.15
C LEU A 219 -6.18 26.72 3.91
N ILE A 220 -6.88 25.61 4.17
CA ILE A 220 -8.35 25.51 4.06
C ILE A 220 -9.02 26.51 5.01
N ALA A 221 -8.52 26.63 6.25
CA ALA A 221 -9.03 27.60 7.22
C ALA A 221 -8.87 29.05 6.73
N ILE A 222 -7.72 29.39 6.15
CA ILE A 222 -7.46 30.72 5.57
C ILE A 222 -8.42 31.02 4.41
N ILE A 223 -8.63 30.05 3.51
CA ILE A 223 -9.57 30.19 2.38
C ILE A 223 -10.99 30.43 2.90
N TYR A 224 -11.42 29.70 3.93
CA TYR A 224 -12.73 29.89 4.56
C TYR A 224 -12.91 31.29 5.14
N VAL A 225 -11.89 31.82 5.84
CA VAL A 225 -11.90 33.19 6.38
C VAL A 225 -12.02 34.21 5.25
N ILE A 226 -11.28 34.04 4.14
CA ILE A 226 -11.37 34.92 2.97
C ILE A 226 -12.78 34.92 2.38
N ILE A 227 -13.41 33.75 2.24
CA ILE A 227 -14.78 33.63 1.73
C ILE A 227 -15.77 34.36 2.65
N ILE A 228 -15.64 34.22 3.97
CA ILE A 228 -16.48 34.91 4.95
C ILE A 228 -16.30 36.43 4.85
N LEU A 229 -15.06 36.91 4.74
CA LEU A 229 -14.77 38.35 4.58
C LEU A 229 -15.36 38.92 3.30
N ILE A 230 -15.25 38.19 2.18
CA ILE A 230 -15.86 38.55 0.90
C ILE A 230 -17.39 38.62 1.05
N ALA A 231 -18.01 37.63 1.69
CA ALA A 231 -19.46 37.61 1.92
C ALA A 231 -19.91 38.82 2.76
N ILE A 232 -19.21 39.13 3.86
CA ILE A 232 -19.48 40.30 4.70
C ILE A 232 -19.35 41.61 3.90
N TYR A 233 -18.31 41.72 3.06
CA TYR A 233 -18.11 42.89 2.20
C TYR A 233 -19.29 43.11 1.25
N TYR A 234 -19.76 42.06 0.58
CA TYR A 234 -20.92 42.16 -0.33
C TYR A 234 -22.23 42.51 0.39
N VAL A 235 -22.48 41.95 1.58
CA VAL A 235 -23.65 42.30 2.40
C VAL A 235 -23.63 43.78 2.78
N ARG A 236 -22.48 44.29 3.24
CA ARG A 236 -22.33 45.70 3.61
C ARG A 236 -22.51 46.63 2.41
N LYS A 237 -21.94 46.28 1.26
CA LYS A 237 -22.06 47.07 0.03
C LYS A 237 -23.50 47.19 -0.44
N ASN A 238 -24.26 46.09 -0.42
CA ASN A 238 -25.68 46.11 -0.81
C ASN A 238 -26.52 46.99 0.13
N ASN A 239 -26.30 46.92 1.44
CA ASN A 239 -27.00 47.76 2.42
C ASN A 239 -26.67 49.25 2.26
N HIS A 240 -25.48 49.60 1.79
CA HIS A 240 -25.11 51.00 1.51
C HIS A 240 -25.85 51.54 0.29
N ASN A 241 -25.88 50.77 -0.80
CA ASN A 241 -26.58 51.15 -2.03
C ASN A 241 -28.09 51.33 -1.80
N GLU A 242 -28.70 50.50 -0.94
CA GLU A 242 -30.11 50.64 -0.57
C GLU A 242 -30.38 51.95 0.18
N LYS A 243 -29.49 52.35 1.11
CA LYS A 243 -29.59 53.62 1.83
C LYS A 243 -29.44 54.85 0.94
N GLU A 244 -28.61 54.80 -0.11
CA GLU A 244 -28.49 55.90 -1.08
C GLU A 244 -29.73 56.02 -1.96
N SER A 245 -30.36 54.90 -2.34
CA SER A 245 -31.59 54.93 -3.13
C SER A 245 -32.77 55.60 -2.39
N ILE A 246 -32.86 55.45 -1.07
CA ILE A 246 -33.92 56.08 -0.23
C ILE A 246 -33.74 57.61 -0.13
N LYS A 247 -32.52 58.14 -0.23
CA LYS A 247 -32.27 59.60 -0.11
C LYS A 247 -32.58 60.40 -1.38
N THR A 248 -32.89 59.73 -2.49
CA THR A 248 -33.07 60.36 -3.82
C THR A 248 -34.55 60.43 -4.22
N ILE A 249 -35.47 60.21 -3.28
CA ILE A 249 -36.93 60.34 -3.40
C ILE A 249 -37.37 61.48 -2.48
#